data_AF-A0A0B4EMZ9-F1
#
_entry.id   AF-A0A0B4EMZ9-F1
#
_cell.length_a   1.000
_cell.length_b   1.000
_cell.length_c   1.000
_cell.angle_alpha   90.00
_cell.angle_beta   90.00
_cell.angle_gamma   90.00
#
_symmetry.space_group_name_H-M   'P 1'
#
loop_
_entity.id
_entity.type
_entity.pdbx_description
1 polymer ?
#
loop_
_entity_poly.entity_id
_entity_poly.type
_entity_poly.pdbx_seq_one_letter_code
_entity_poly.pdbx_strand_id
1 'polypeptide(L)'
;MLTRAPQLRRRSLNISLKPGKRCVSTSPFALANDIITEYTFGEGYDCLKNDDFQKDFKRILLSAVQTGAFIRQLPWVVGLVRRIPPWVVGRISKDFLAVLNWEGVVRRRVESFLIEKRKLNNEAATASVLTRLLDNDLPDDEKSFQRLVDEGKSLMGVGSKTTSWTLTLLI
;
A
#
# COMPACT_ATOMS: atom_id res chain seq x y z
N MET A 1 18.10 28.61 -30.62
CA MET A 1 16.66 28.39 -30.34
C MET A 1 16.55 27.29 -29.30
N LEU A 2 16.08 27.64 -28.10
CA LEU A 2 15.92 26.77 -26.92
C LEU A 2 14.47 26.27 -26.84
N THR A 3 14.28 24.97 -26.61
CA THR A 3 13.05 24.43 -25.97
C THR A 3 13.35 23.03 -25.45
N ARG A 4 13.88 22.93 -24.23
CA ARG A 4 13.20 22.57 -22.96
C ARG A 4 12.79 21.09 -22.86
N ALA A 5 13.61 20.35 -22.10
CA ALA A 5 13.31 19.06 -21.52
C ALA A 5 12.07 19.11 -20.59
N PRO A 6 11.28 18.01 -20.50
CA PRO A 6 10.17 17.91 -19.56
C PRO A 6 10.69 17.87 -18.12
N GLN A 7 10.20 18.83 -17.34
CA GLN A 7 10.50 19.10 -15.95
C GLN A 7 10.06 17.93 -15.06
N LEU A 8 11.03 17.15 -14.56
CA LEU A 8 10.83 16.31 -13.39
C LEU A 8 10.50 17.24 -12.21
N ARG A 9 9.23 17.26 -11.82
CA ARG A 9 8.71 18.00 -10.67
C ARG A 9 9.38 17.47 -9.40
N ARG A 10 10.53 18.04 -9.04
CA ARG A 10 11.14 17.90 -7.71
C ARG A 10 10.16 18.47 -6.68
N ARG A 11 9.29 17.62 -6.11
CA ARG A 11 8.64 17.90 -4.83
C ARG A 11 9.75 17.86 -3.78
N SER A 12 10.26 19.04 -3.42
CA SER A 12 11.08 19.22 -2.23
C SER A 12 10.27 18.77 -1.02
N LEU A 13 10.64 17.63 -0.43
CA LEU A 13 10.16 17.18 0.88
C LEU A 13 10.70 18.14 1.94
N ASN A 14 10.03 19.30 2.11
CA ASN A 14 10.21 20.14 3.29
C ASN A 14 9.54 19.44 4.48
N ILE A 15 10.29 18.55 5.12
CA ILE A 15 9.86 17.83 6.33
C ILE A 15 10.00 18.78 7.52
N SER A 16 8.98 19.61 7.74
CA SER A 16 8.87 20.43 8.96
C SER A 16 8.28 19.58 10.08
N LEU A 17 9.15 18.97 10.89
CA LEU A 17 8.74 18.24 12.10
C LEU A 17 8.35 19.26 13.17
N LYS A 18 7.05 19.38 13.47
CA LYS A 18 6.57 20.21 14.58
C LYS A 18 7.16 19.70 15.92
N PRO A 19 7.67 20.59 16.80
CA PRO A 19 8.24 20.18 18.08
C PRO A 19 7.13 19.70 19.02
N GLY A 20 7.22 18.43 19.46
CA GLY A 20 6.37 17.93 20.56
C GLY A 20 5.95 16.47 20.51
N LYS A 21 5.98 15.79 19.36
CA LYS A 21 5.59 14.36 19.25
C LYS A 21 6.50 13.57 18.31
N ARG A 22 7.75 13.33 18.74
CA ARG A 22 8.72 12.52 18.00
C ARG A 22 8.49 11.04 18.24
N CYS A 23 7.70 10.38 17.40
CA CYS A 23 7.79 8.93 17.24
C CYS A 23 8.86 8.64 16.17
N VAL A 24 10.12 8.58 16.60
CA VAL A 24 11.29 8.38 15.71
C VAL A 24 11.11 7.15 14.81
N SER A 25 10.47 6.08 15.31
CA SER A 25 10.24 4.86 14.53
C SER A 25 9.09 4.95 13.51
N THR A 26 8.23 5.97 13.55
CA THR A 26 7.06 6.06 12.66
C THR A 26 7.33 6.89 11.41
N SER A 27 8.26 7.85 11.49
CA SER A 27 8.64 8.70 10.35
C SER A 27 9.25 7.90 9.18
N PRO A 28 10.21 6.97 9.39
CA PRO A 28 10.75 6.12 8.33
C PRO A 28 9.69 5.25 7.64
N PHE A 29 8.70 4.81 8.41
CA PHE A 29 7.60 4.00 7.90
C PHE A 29 6.64 4.82 7.03
N ALA A 30 6.25 6.01 7.49
CA ALA A 30 5.38 6.89 6.69
C ALA A 30 6.03 7.26 5.35
N LEU A 31 7.34 7.57 5.35
CA LEU A 31 8.09 7.84 4.14
C LEU A 31 8.12 6.63 3.20
N ALA A 32 8.50 5.45 3.71
CA ALA A 32 8.57 4.24 2.91
C ALA A 32 7.19 3.84 2.36
N ASN A 33 6.12 4.00 3.14
CA ASN A 33 4.77 3.71 2.70
C ASN A 33 4.30 4.66 1.61
N ASP A 34 4.53 5.97 1.75
CA ASP A 34 4.13 6.95 0.73
C ASP A 34 4.85 6.69 -0.60
N ILE A 35 6.16 6.45 -0.58
CA ILE A 35 6.94 6.14 -1.79
C ILE A 35 6.43 4.86 -2.47
N ILE A 36 6.22 3.80 -1.70
CA ILE A 36 5.82 2.51 -2.26
C ILE A 36 4.39 2.54 -2.79
N THR A 37 3.50 3.25 -2.12
CA THR A 37 2.11 3.37 -2.57
C THR A 37 2.00 4.22 -3.83
N GLU A 38 2.77 5.31 -3.92
CA GLU A 38 2.92 6.10 -5.14
C GLU A 38 3.53 5.25 -6.28
N TYR A 39 4.55 4.45 -6.01
CA TYR A 39 5.15 3.57 -7.01
C TYR A 39 4.19 2.45 -7.49
N THR A 40 3.38 1.92 -6.57
CA THR A 40 2.49 0.78 -6.85
C THR A 40 1.21 1.20 -7.56
N PHE A 41 0.55 2.26 -7.09
CA PHE A 41 -0.77 2.68 -7.57
C PHE A 41 -0.74 4.00 -8.35
N GLY A 42 0.39 4.70 -8.41
CA GLY A 42 0.49 6.06 -8.98
C GLY A 42 0.08 7.17 -8.02
N GLU A 43 -0.36 6.83 -6.80
CA GLU A 43 -0.82 7.78 -5.79
C GLU A 43 -0.40 7.33 -4.37
N GLY A 44 0.17 8.25 -3.59
CA GLY A 44 0.56 8.01 -2.20
C GLY A 44 -0.58 8.11 -1.19
N TYR A 45 -0.41 7.52 0.00
CA TYR A 45 -1.35 7.63 1.12
C TYR A 45 -1.17 8.92 1.96
N ASP A 46 -0.15 9.72 1.65
CA ASP A 46 0.19 10.96 2.36
C ASP A 46 0.34 10.75 3.88
N CYS A 47 0.86 9.59 4.30
CA CYS A 47 1.15 9.26 5.69
C CYS A 47 2.00 10.34 6.37
N LEU A 48 2.94 10.95 5.63
CA LEU A 48 3.81 12.02 6.12
C LEU A 48 3.08 13.35 6.41
N LYS A 49 1.92 13.61 5.80
CA LYS A 49 1.16 14.85 6.03
C LYS A 49 0.33 14.81 7.31
N ASN A 50 0.10 13.61 7.85
CA ASN A 50 -0.65 13.44 9.09
C ASN A 50 0.26 13.68 10.30
N ASP A 51 -0.23 14.45 11.27
CA ASP A 51 0.51 14.81 12.49
C ASP A 51 0.95 13.58 13.30
N ASP A 52 0.27 12.43 13.14
CA ASP A 52 0.61 11.17 13.79
C ASP A 52 1.28 10.14 12.88
N PHE A 53 1.72 10.51 11.67
CA PHE A 53 2.36 9.60 10.70
C PHE A 53 1.54 8.33 10.42
N GLN A 54 0.22 8.41 10.62
CA GLN A 54 -0.71 7.29 10.59
C GLN A 54 -0.23 6.05 11.39
N LYS A 55 0.13 6.23 12.67
CA LYS A 55 0.52 5.13 13.59
C LYS A 55 -0.45 3.94 13.57
N ASP A 56 -1.75 4.20 13.54
CA ASP A 56 -2.76 3.13 13.49
C ASP A 56 -2.67 2.34 12.18
N PHE A 57 -2.48 3.03 11.05
CA PHE A 57 -2.26 2.38 9.76
C PHE A 57 -0.99 1.52 9.78
N LYS A 58 0.12 2.03 10.37
CA LYS A 58 1.33 1.22 10.58
C LYS A 58 1.05 -0.05 11.38
N ARG A 59 0.33 0.07 12.50
CA ARG A 59 -0.04 -1.09 13.34
C ARG A 59 -0.86 -2.11 12.55
N ILE A 60 -1.86 -1.65 11.81
CA ILE A 60 -2.73 -2.50 10.98
C ILE A 60 -1.90 -3.20 9.90
N LEU A 61 -1.04 -2.47 9.20
CA LEU A 61 -0.21 -3.01 8.13
C LEU A 61 0.76 -4.08 8.65
N LEU A 62 1.45 -3.81 9.76
CA LEU A 62 2.36 -4.78 10.37
C LEU A 62 1.61 -6.03 10.86
N SER A 63 0.42 -5.84 11.42
CA SER A 63 -0.47 -6.95 11.83
C SER A 63 -0.92 -7.76 10.62
N ALA A 64 -1.23 -7.11 9.49
CA ALA A 64 -1.60 -7.79 8.24
C ALA A 64 -0.46 -8.65 7.70
N VAL A 65 0.78 -8.12 7.71
CA VAL A 65 1.97 -8.88 7.26
C VAL A 65 2.23 -10.09 8.16
N GLN A 66 2.14 -9.93 9.48
CA GLN A 66 2.29 -11.04 10.44
C GLN A 66 1.17 -12.08 10.27
N THR A 67 -0.07 -11.62 10.13
CA THR A 67 -1.24 -12.48 9.89
C THR A 67 -1.10 -13.24 8.58
N GLY A 68 -0.55 -12.61 7.53
CA GLY A 68 -0.24 -13.26 6.26
C GLY A 68 0.77 -14.40 6.41
N ALA A 69 1.79 -14.24 7.27
CA ALA A 69 2.74 -15.31 7.56
C ALA A 69 2.06 -16.49 8.29
N PHE A 70 1.15 -16.22 9.23
CA PHE A 70 0.36 -17.24 9.92
C PHE A 70 -0.61 -17.97 8.98
N ILE A 71 -1.29 -17.22 8.11
CA ILE A 71 -2.21 -17.75 7.10
C ILE A 71 -1.52 -18.73 6.14
N ARG A 72 -0.25 -18.49 5.78
CA ARG A 72 0.53 -19.41 4.95
C ARG A 72 0.69 -20.79 5.58
N GLN A 73 0.75 -20.87 6.91
CA GLN A 73 0.87 -22.14 7.62
C GLN A 73 -0.48 -22.88 7.72
N LEU A 74 -1.60 -22.14 7.67
CA LEU A 74 -2.95 -22.69 7.82
C LEU A 74 -3.91 -22.12 6.77
N PRO A 75 -3.78 -22.50 5.49
CA PRO A 75 -4.54 -21.90 4.39
C PRO A 75 -6.07 -22.08 4.52
N TRP A 76 -6.51 -23.15 5.18
CA TRP A 76 -7.94 -23.41 5.44
C TRP A 76 -8.59 -22.37 6.39
N VAL A 77 -7.80 -21.73 7.25
CA VAL A 77 -8.28 -20.72 8.21
C VAL A 77 -8.86 -19.52 7.48
N VAL A 78 -8.29 -19.11 6.35
CA VAL A 78 -8.80 -17.99 5.54
C VAL A 78 -10.19 -18.30 5.00
N GLY A 79 -10.41 -19.53 4.53
CA GLY A 79 -11.72 -19.97 4.04
C GLY A 79 -12.78 -19.93 5.14
N LEU A 80 -12.41 -20.27 6.37
CA LEU A 80 -13.29 -20.25 7.53
C LEU A 80 -13.60 -18.82 7.97
N VAL A 81 -12.58 -17.97 8.11
CA VAL A 81 -12.72 -16.56 8.52
C VAL A 81 -13.53 -15.76 7.51
N ARG A 82 -13.39 -16.01 6.21
CA ARG A 82 -14.20 -15.34 5.16
C ARG A 82 -15.68 -15.68 5.22
N ARG A 83 -16.07 -16.81 5.83
CA ARG A 83 -17.48 -17.20 6.04
C ARG A 83 -18.07 -16.58 7.31
N ILE A 84 -17.23 -16.04 8.19
CA ILE A 84 -17.66 -15.44 9.45
C ILE A 84 -18.09 -13.98 9.21
N PRO A 85 -19.26 -13.56 9.70
CA PRO A 85 -19.68 -12.17 9.60
C PRO A 85 -18.70 -11.20 10.30
N PRO A 86 -18.49 -9.97 9.77
CA PRO A 86 -17.55 -9.00 10.32
C PRO A 86 -17.76 -8.66 11.80
N TRP A 87 -19.02 -8.68 12.27
CA TRP A 87 -19.35 -8.40 13.68
C TRP A 87 -18.83 -9.48 14.64
N VAL A 88 -18.74 -10.73 14.20
CA VAL A 88 -18.15 -11.84 14.98
C VAL A 88 -16.64 -11.70 15.00
N VAL A 89 -16.02 -11.39 13.86
CA VAL A 89 -14.56 -11.18 13.80
C VAL A 89 -14.14 -10.03 14.71
N GLY A 90 -14.90 -8.93 14.72
CA GLY A 90 -14.66 -7.80 15.60
C GLY A 90 -14.80 -8.11 17.10
N ARG A 91 -15.57 -9.14 17.47
CA ARG A 91 -15.66 -9.63 18.86
C ARG A 91 -14.44 -10.47 19.26
N ILE A 92 -13.83 -11.19 18.31
CA ILE A 92 -12.65 -12.03 18.56
C ILE A 92 -11.39 -11.16 18.63
N SER A 93 -11.19 -10.29 17.64
CA SER A 93 -10.02 -9.42 17.58
C SER A 93 -10.31 -8.18 16.73
N LYS A 94 -10.15 -7.01 17.34
CA LYS A 94 -10.23 -5.72 16.65
C LYS A 94 -9.14 -5.57 15.59
N ASP A 95 -7.96 -6.15 15.82
CA ASP A 95 -6.85 -6.10 14.86
C ASP A 95 -7.16 -6.93 13.61
N PHE A 96 -7.77 -8.10 13.77
CA PHE A 96 -8.18 -8.92 12.61
C PHE A 96 -9.25 -8.22 11.77
N LEU A 97 -10.22 -7.57 12.42
CA LEU A 97 -11.22 -6.75 11.74
C LEU A 97 -10.56 -5.59 10.97
N ALA A 98 -9.55 -4.95 11.55
CA ALA A 98 -8.82 -3.88 10.90
C ALA A 98 -8.02 -4.36 9.68
N VAL A 99 -7.41 -5.55 9.75
CA VAL A 99 -6.74 -6.21 8.62
C VAL A 99 -7.73 -6.54 7.49
N LEU A 100 -8.92 -7.06 7.82
CA LEU A 100 -9.97 -7.32 6.82
C LEU A 100 -10.48 -6.03 6.17
N ASN A 101 -10.68 -4.98 6.96
CA ASN A 101 -11.08 -3.67 6.41
C ASN A 101 -10.00 -3.10 5.50
N TRP A 102 -8.73 -3.24 5.88
CA TRP A 102 -7.59 -2.85 5.06
C TRP A 102 -7.56 -3.62 3.73
N GLU A 103 -7.80 -4.93 3.73
CA GLU A 103 -7.96 -5.71 2.49
C GLU A 103 -9.06 -5.10 1.60
N GLY A 104 -10.20 -4.70 2.17
CA GLY A 104 -11.28 -4.03 1.44
C GLY A 104 -10.85 -2.68 0.84
N VAL A 105 -10.04 -1.90 1.57
CA VAL A 105 -9.47 -0.64 1.06
C VAL A 105 -8.56 -0.89 -0.13
N VAL A 106 -7.66 -1.88 -0.07
CA VAL A 106 -6.76 -2.19 -1.18
C VAL A 106 -7.53 -2.68 -2.41
N ARG A 107 -8.55 -3.52 -2.22
CA ARG A 107 -9.44 -3.97 -3.32
C ARG A 107 -10.06 -2.78 -4.05
N ARG A 108 -10.65 -1.84 -3.30
CA ARG A 108 -11.24 -0.61 -3.88
C ARG A 108 -10.19 0.24 -4.61
N ARG A 109 -8.96 0.29 -4.11
CA ARG A 109 -7.85 1.03 -4.73
C ARG A 109 -7.47 0.43 -6.09
N VAL A 110 -7.38 -0.89 -6.17
CA VAL A 110 -7.10 -1.58 -7.44
C VAL A 110 -8.27 -1.42 -8.42
N GLU A 111 -9.50 -1.48 -7.92
CA GLU A 111 -10.70 -1.24 -8.72
C GLU A 111 -10.72 0.18 -9.30
N SER A 112 -10.48 1.21 -8.47
CA SER A 112 -10.40 2.59 -8.94
C SER A 112 -9.28 2.79 -9.97
N PHE A 113 -8.13 2.18 -9.74
CA PHE A 113 -7.01 2.20 -10.67
C PHE A 113 -7.36 1.59 -12.03
N LEU A 114 -8.03 0.43 -12.06
CA LEU A 114 -8.47 -0.21 -13.30
C LEU A 114 -9.52 0.63 -14.06
N ILE A 115 -10.44 1.26 -13.33
CA ILE A 115 -11.44 2.17 -13.91
C ILE A 115 -10.75 3.39 -14.53
N GLU A 116 -9.80 3.99 -13.83
CA GLU A 116 -9.05 5.14 -14.30
C GLU A 116 -8.21 4.81 -15.54
N LYS A 117 -7.49 3.68 -15.52
CA LYS A 117 -6.72 3.20 -16.68
C LYS A 117 -7.61 3.02 -17.92
N ARG A 118 -8.81 2.46 -17.74
CA ARG A 118 -9.80 2.32 -18.82
C ARG A 118 -10.28 3.67 -19.37
N LYS A 119 -10.45 4.68 -18.51
CA LYS A 119 -10.88 6.03 -18.92
C LYS A 119 -9.79 6.81 -19.67
N LEU A 120 -8.52 6.59 -19.32
CA LEU A 120 -7.37 7.32 -19.86
C LEU A 120 -6.78 6.69 -21.15
N ASN A 121 -7.46 5.73 -21.77
CA ASN A 121 -7.03 5.06 -23.01
C ASN A 121 -5.56 4.59 -23.01
N ASN A 122 -5.06 4.09 -21.87
CA ASN A 122 -3.68 3.59 -21.66
C ASN A 122 -2.51 4.59 -21.85
N GLU A 123 -2.67 5.71 -22.57
CA GLU A 123 -1.56 6.62 -22.88
C GLU A 123 -1.27 7.67 -21.79
N ALA A 124 -2.27 8.04 -21.00
CA ALA A 124 -2.16 9.10 -19.98
C ALA A 124 -2.15 8.57 -18.53
N ALA A 125 -2.18 7.26 -18.31
CA ALA A 125 -2.19 6.69 -16.97
C ALA A 125 -0.84 6.91 -16.27
N THR A 126 -0.88 7.33 -15.01
CA THR A 126 0.33 7.49 -14.18
C THR A 126 1.18 6.22 -14.22
N ALA A 127 2.48 6.39 -14.49
CA ALA A 127 3.42 5.28 -14.57
C ALA A 127 3.54 4.59 -13.20
N SER A 128 2.87 3.46 -13.04
CA SER A 128 2.89 2.64 -11.82
C SER A 128 3.31 1.20 -12.15
N VAL A 129 3.69 0.44 -11.13
CA VAL A 129 4.00 -0.99 -11.29
C VAL A 129 2.81 -1.75 -11.87
N LEU A 130 1.59 -1.48 -11.39
CA LEU A 130 0.39 -2.14 -11.88
C LEU A 130 0.08 -1.76 -13.33
N THR A 131 0.35 -0.51 -13.73
CA THR A 131 0.19 -0.07 -15.13
C THR A 131 1.08 -0.93 -16.03
N ARG A 132 2.36 -1.05 -15.67
CA ARG A 132 3.34 -1.87 -16.40
C ARG A 132 2.97 -3.35 -16.38
N LEU A 133 2.49 -3.89 -15.26
CA LEU A 133 2.10 -5.30 -15.16
C LEU A 133 0.99 -5.64 -16.17
N LEU A 134 0.01 -4.74 -16.31
CA LEU A 134 -1.09 -4.88 -17.25
C LEU A 134 -0.66 -4.72 -18.72
N ASP A 135 0.35 -3.88 -18.99
CA ASP A 135 0.83 -3.61 -20.36
C ASP A 135 1.83 -4.66 -20.89
N ASN A 136 2.37 -5.52 -20.01
CA ASN A 136 3.28 -6.58 -20.41
C ASN A 136 2.56 -7.77 -21.05
N ASP A 137 3.29 -8.58 -21.81
CA ASP A 137 2.80 -9.80 -22.45
C ASP A 137 2.77 -11.00 -21.47
N LEU A 138 2.05 -10.82 -20.36
CA LEU A 138 1.83 -11.84 -19.34
C LEU A 138 0.52 -12.60 -19.59
N PRO A 139 0.42 -13.88 -19.17
CA PRO A 139 -0.82 -14.65 -19.21
C PRO A 139 -1.97 -13.93 -18.50
N ASP A 140 -3.20 -14.12 -18.99
CA ASP A 140 -4.40 -13.45 -18.45
C ASP A 140 -4.61 -13.74 -16.94
N ASP A 141 -4.19 -14.91 -16.47
CA ASP A 141 -4.26 -15.29 -15.06
C ASP A 141 -3.43 -14.36 -14.15
N GLU A 142 -2.28 -13.88 -14.62
CA GLU A 142 -1.42 -12.94 -13.90
C GLU A 142 -1.94 -11.50 -13.93
N LYS A 143 -2.81 -11.19 -14.90
CA LYS A 143 -3.51 -9.90 -15.03
C LYS A 143 -4.86 -9.88 -14.32
N SER A 144 -5.26 -11.00 -13.71
CA SER A 144 -6.54 -11.09 -13.01
C SER A 144 -6.63 -10.09 -11.84
N PHE A 145 -7.84 -9.59 -11.58
CA PHE A 145 -8.09 -8.62 -10.52
C PHE A 145 -7.56 -9.08 -9.15
N GLN A 146 -7.77 -10.34 -8.82
CA GLN A 146 -7.32 -10.91 -7.54
C GLN A 146 -5.79 -10.92 -7.44
N ARG A 147 -5.08 -11.21 -8.54
CA ARG A 147 -3.61 -11.13 -8.57
C ARG A 147 -3.10 -9.70 -8.39
N LEU A 148 -3.70 -8.73 -9.08
CA LEU A 148 -3.32 -7.31 -8.91
C LEU A 148 -3.55 -6.82 -7.48
N VAL A 149 -4.64 -7.25 -6.84
CA VAL A 149 -4.90 -6.97 -5.43
C VAL A 149 -3.83 -7.58 -4.53
N ASP A 150 -3.44 -8.83 -4.78
CA ASP A 150 -2.46 -9.52 -3.95
C ASP A 150 -1.04 -8.96 -4.15
N GLU A 151 -0.67 -8.55 -5.37
CA GLU A 151 0.56 -7.80 -5.66
C GLU A 151 0.58 -6.44 -4.96
N GLY A 152 -0.50 -5.67 -5.05
CA GLY A 152 -0.62 -4.38 -4.38
C GLY A 152 -0.49 -4.50 -2.86
N LYS A 153 -1.11 -5.52 -2.26
CA LYS A 153 -0.96 -5.82 -0.82
C LYS A 153 0.46 -6.21 -0.46
N SER A 154 1.12 -7.02 -1.29
CA SER A 154 2.47 -7.51 -1.06
C SER A 154 3.48 -6.36 -1.07
N LEU A 155 3.45 -5.54 -2.12
CA LEU A 155 4.31 -4.36 -2.27
C LEU A 155 4.11 -3.39 -1.12
N MET A 156 2.87 -3.00 -0.83
CA MET A 156 2.56 -2.06 0.25
C MET A 156 2.89 -2.65 1.64
N GLY A 157 2.53 -3.90 1.90
CA GLY A 157 2.75 -4.52 3.21
C GLY A 157 4.23 -4.79 3.50
N VAL A 158 4.86 -5.61 2.66
CA VAL A 158 6.23 -6.10 2.89
C VAL A 158 7.24 -5.03 2.52
N GLY A 159 7.07 -4.38 1.36
CA GLY A 159 8.03 -3.38 0.87
C GLY A 159 8.18 -2.20 1.84
N SER A 160 7.07 -1.70 2.39
CA SER A 160 7.12 -0.58 3.35
C SER A 160 7.75 -1.00 4.66
N LYS A 161 7.50 -2.22 5.12
CA LYS A 161 8.12 -2.75 6.34
C LYS A 161 9.64 -2.88 6.20
N THR A 162 10.14 -3.54 5.17
CA THR A 162 11.58 -3.77 4.98
C THR A 162 12.33 -2.47 4.73
N THR A 163 11.80 -1.59 3.89
CA THR A 163 12.43 -0.29 3.58
C THR A 163 12.47 0.62 4.79
N SER A 164 11.37 0.68 5.55
CA SER A 164 11.34 1.47 6.79
C SER A 164 12.30 0.93 7.85
N TRP A 165 12.46 -0.40 7.93
CA TRP A 165 13.40 -1.04 8.83
C TRP A 165 14.84 -0.68 8.47
N THR A 166 15.22 -0.80 7.20
CA THR A 166 16.55 -0.39 6.71
C THR A 166 16.81 1.09 7.00
N LEU A 167 15.84 1.97 6.72
CA LEU A 167 15.97 3.40 7.00
C LEU A 167 16.10 3.68 8.50
N THR A 168 15.41 2.92 9.34
CA THR A 168 15.53 3.02 10.81
C THR A 168 16.91 2.58 11.32
N LEU A 169 17.60 1.68 10.62
CA LEU A 169 18.95 1.26 10.97
C LEU A 169 20.03 2.26 10.51
N LEU A 170 19.73 3.06 9.48
CA LEU A 170 20.67 4.01 8.88
C LEU A 170 20.64 5.40 9.53
N ILE A 171 19.56 5.75 10.23
CA ILE A 171 19.36 7.05 10.91
C ILE A 171 19.51 6.85 12.41
#